data_AF-A0AAE3P1L7-F1
#
_entry.id   AF-A0AAE3P1L7-F1
#
_cell.length_a   1.000
_cell.length_b   1.000
_cell.length_c   1.000
_cell.angle_alpha   90.00
_cell.angle_beta   90.00
_cell.angle_gamma   90.00
#
_symmetry.space_group_name_H-M   'P 1'
#
loop_
_entity.id
_entity.type
_entity.pdbx_description
1 polymer ?
#
loop_
_entity_poly.entity_id
_entity_poly.type
_entity_poly.pdbx_seq_one_letter_code
_entity_poly.pdbx_strand_id
1 'polypeptide(L)'
;MNEIYFDHEKLNVYQKAIEFIEWLENIINRNAKKSILDQIERAANSILLNIAEGNGKFTGRDKCRYFDIARGSALECAASLDIMFRKDIIKYEELILGKNILKEIVSMYVNWIDKS
;
A
#
# COMPACT_ATOMS: atom_id res chain seq x y z
N MET A 1 7.30 11.34 -19.32
CA MET A 1 6.71 11.67 -18.01
C MET A 1 5.21 11.55 -18.21
N ASN A 2 4.54 10.65 -17.48
CA ASN A 2 3.09 10.49 -17.63
C ASN A 2 2.40 11.82 -17.30
N GLU A 3 1.36 12.14 -18.06
CA GLU A 3 0.49 13.27 -17.79
C GLU A 3 -0.11 13.10 -16.38
N ILE A 4 -0.08 14.16 -15.57
CA ILE A 4 -0.64 14.18 -14.22
C ILE A 4 -2.02 14.86 -14.33
N TYR A 5 -3.08 14.11 -14.07
CA TYR A 5 -4.46 14.60 -14.12
C TYR A 5 -4.95 15.05 -12.74
N PHE A 6 -4.46 14.43 -11.66
CA PHE A 6 -4.97 14.68 -10.31
C PHE A 6 -3.84 14.93 -9.30
N ASP A 7 -4.11 15.74 -8.27
CA ASP A 7 -3.07 16.14 -7.31
C ASP A 7 -2.49 14.98 -6.49
N HIS A 8 -3.28 13.95 -6.21
CA HIS A 8 -2.80 12.80 -5.43
C HIS A 8 -1.72 12.00 -6.18
N GLU A 9 -1.72 12.05 -7.52
CA GLU A 9 -0.72 11.39 -8.36
C GLU A 9 0.68 12.02 -8.17
N LYS A 10 0.76 13.25 -7.65
CA LYS A 10 2.04 13.90 -7.31
C LYS A 10 2.63 13.40 -5.99
N LEU A 11 1.86 12.68 -5.18
CA LEU A 11 2.31 12.24 -3.87
C LEU A 11 3.26 11.04 -3.99
N ASN A 12 4.46 11.15 -3.41
CA ASN A 12 5.42 10.05 -3.38
C ASN A 12 4.83 8.78 -2.75
N VAL A 13 4.00 8.92 -1.70
CA VAL A 13 3.33 7.80 -1.05
C VAL A 13 2.30 7.11 -1.97
N TYR A 14 1.65 7.87 -2.85
CA TYR A 14 0.74 7.32 -3.87
C TYR A 14 1.52 6.52 -4.91
N GLN A 15 2.62 7.08 -5.43
CA GLN A 15 3.47 6.39 -6.40
C GLN A 15 4.08 5.11 -5.81
N LYS A 16 4.46 5.11 -4.53
CA LYS A 16 4.92 3.92 -3.82
C LYS A 16 3.83 2.87 -3.62
N ALA A 17 2.59 3.29 -3.39
CA ALA A 17 1.46 2.36 -3.34
C ALA A 17 1.19 1.71 -4.71
N ILE A 18 1.35 2.44 -5.82
CA ILE A 18 1.30 1.87 -7.18
C ILE A 18 2.42 0.83 -7.37
N GLU A 19 3.66 1.17 -7.01
CA GLU A 19 4.79 0.22 -7.09
C GLU A 19 4.52 -1.07 -6.31
N PHE A 20 3.92 -0.96 -5.12
CA PHE A 20 3.52 -2.13 -4.34
C PHE A 20 2.47 -2.99 -5.07
N ILE A 21 1.46 -2.37 -5.68
CA ILE A 21 0.41 -3.07 -6.44
C ILE A 21 1.01 -3.77 -7.66
N GLU A 22 1.84 -3.08 -8.46
CA GLU A 22 2.50 -3.67 -9.63
C GLU A 22 3.37 -4.87 -9.25
N TRP A 23 4.11 -4.77 -8.15
CA TRP A 23 4.88 -5.88 -7.61
C TRP A 23 3.97 -7.04 -7.17
N LEU A 24 2.88 -6.73 -6.46
CA LEU A 24 1.93 -7.72 -5.96
C LEU A 24 1.22 -8.48 -7.09
N GLU A 25 0.84 -7.78 -8.16
CA GLU A 25 0.23 -8.38 -9.36
C GLU A 25 1.12 -9.48 -9.97
N ASN A 26 2.44 -9.29 -9.99
CA ASN A 26 3.36 -10.33 -10.45
C ASN A 26 3.31 -11.60 -9.57
N ILE A 27 2.99 -11.46 -8.29
CA ILE A 27 2.80 -12.60 -7.37
C ILE A 27 1.43 -13.25 -7.58
N ILE A 28 0.38 -12.45 -7.78
CA ILE A 28 -0.98 -12.93 -7.99
C ILE A 28 -1.04 -13.76 -9.29
N ASN A 29 -0.49 -13.22 -10.38
CA ASN A 29 -0.59 -13.84 -11.72
C ASN A 29 0.11 -15.21 -11.84
N ARG A 30 1.09 -15.52 -10.97
CA ARG A 30 1.81 -16.80 -11.00
C ARG A 30 1.28 -17.85 -10.00
N ASN A 31 0.27 -17.52 -9.19
CA ASN A 31 -0.20 -18.37 -8.09
C ASN A 31 -1.70 -18.69 -8.20
N ALA A 32 -2.08 -19.96 -7.99
CA ALA A 32 -3.48 -20.42 -8.09
C ALA A 32 -4.30 -20.30 -6.79
N LYS A 33 -3.68 -19.97 -5.65
CA LYS A 33 -4.34 -19.93 -4.32
C LYS A 33 -5.07 -18.60 -4.10
N LYS A 34 -6.34 -18.51 -4.51
CA LYS A 34 -7.10 -17.24 -4.57
C LYS A 34 -7.36 -16.56 -3.21
N SER A 35 -7.75 -17.28 -2.15
CA SER A 35 -8.33 -16.61 -0.96
C SER A 35 -7.41 -15.64 -0.21
N ILE A 36 -6.10 -15.94 -0.09
CA ILE A 36 -5.14 -15.03 0.54
C ILE A 36 -4.69 -13.91 -0.42
N LEU A 37 -4.62 -14.23 -1.72
CA LEU A 37 -4.30 -13.26 -2.77
C LEU A 37 -5.40 -12.20 -2.87
N ASP A 38 -6.67 -12.61 -2.85
CA ASP A 38 -7.82 -11.69 -2.85
C ASP A 38 -7.83 -10.78 -1.59
N GLN A 39 -7.35 -11.29 -0.45
CA GLN A 39 -7.26 -10.50 0.78
C GLN A 39 -6.18 -9.42 0.70
N ILE A 40 -4.97 -9.80 0.28
CA ILE A 40 -3.87 -8.84 0.17
C ILE A 40 -4.11 -7.84 -0.96
N GLU A 41 -4.75 -8.24 -2.05
CA GLU A 41 -5.11 -7.34 -3.16
C GLU A 41 -6.11 -6.28 -2.70
N ARG A 42 -7.15 -6.68 -1.94
CA ARG A 42 -8.10 -5.71 -1.34
C ARG A 42 -7.42 -4.74 -0.38
N ALA A 43 -6.51 -5.23 0.47
CA ALA A 43 -5.74 -4.37 1.36
C ALA A 43 -4.83 -3.41 0.58
N ALA A 44 -4.15 -3.88 -0.47
CA ALA A 44 -3.29 -3.05 -1.32
C ALA A 44 -4.07 -1.94 -2.02
N ASN A 45 -5.24 -2.29 -2.60
CA ASN A 45 -6.14 -1.32 -3.21
C ASN A 45 -6.66 -0.31 -2.18
N SER A 46 -6.95 -0.74 -0.94
CA SER A 46 -7.35 0.16 0.14
C SER A 46 -6.29 1.22 0.46
N ILE A 47 -4.99 0.87 0.44
CA ILE A 47 -3.89 1.85 0.63
C ILE A 47 -4.01 2.96 -0.42
N LEU A 48 -4.05 2.57 -1.69
CA LEU A 48 -4.07 3.51 -2.82
C LEU A 48 -5.31 4.42 -2.79
N LEU A 49 -6.49 3.82 -2.60
CA LEU A 49 -7.78 4.53 -2.59
C LEU A 49 -7.85 5.53 -1.43
N ASN A 50 -7.41 5.15 -0.23
CA ASN A 50 -7.42 6.05 0.92
C ASN A 50 -6.40 7.19 0.79
N ILE A 51 -5.25 6.97 0.13
CA ILE A 51 -4.33 8.08 -0.19
C ILE A 51 -5.00 9.10 -1.11
N ALA A 52 -5.62 8.63 -2.19
CA ALA A 52 -6.27 9.49 -3.16
C ALA A 52 -7.44 10.27 -2.54
N GLU A 53 -8.30 9.58 -1.81
CA GLU A 53 -9.45 10.20 -1.15
C GLU A 53 -9.03 11.16 -0.03
N GLY A 54 -8.04 10.76 0.78
CA GLY A 54 -7.47 11.61 1.83
C GLY A 54 -6.90 12.90 1.27
N ASN A 55 -6.17 12.84 0.16
CA ASN A 55 -5.62 14.04 -0.48
C ASN A 55 -6.71 15.05 -0.90
N GLY A 56 -7.90 14.56 -1.29
CA GLY A 56 -9.03 15.38 -1.71
C GLY A 56 -9.83 16.02 -0.56
N LYS A 57 -9.54 15.72 0.71
CA LYS A 57 -10.29 16.31 1.85
C LYS A 57 -9.82 17.73 2.17
N PHE A 58 -10.75 18.55 2.67
CA PHE A 58 -10.50 19.97 2.95
C PHE A 58 -9.79 20.21 4.29
N THR A 59 -10.08 19.41 5.32
CA THR A 59 -9.54 19.63 6.67
C THR A 59 -8.41 18.65 6.98
N GLY A 60 -7.40 19.09 7.74
CA GLY A 60 -6.30 18.22 8.17
C GLY A 60 -6.77 17.00 8.96
N ARG A 61 -7.81 17.16 9.79
CA ARG A 61 -8.40 16.06 10.57
C ARG A 61 -8.99 14.97 9.67
N ASP A 62 -9.72 15.37 8.63
CA ASP A 62 -10.29 14.41 7.69
C ASP A 62 -9.18 13.72 6.91
N LYS A 63 -8.15 14.45 6.45
CA LYS A 63 -6.98 13.85 5.79
C LYS A 63 -6.32 12.76 6.65
N CYS A 64 -6.08 13.06 7.94
CA CYS A 64 -5.45 12.12 8.87
C CYS A 64 -6.22 10.80 8.96
N ARG A 65 -7.56 10.85 9.03
CA ARG A 65 -8.38 9.64 9.11
C ARG A 65 -8.16 8.70 7.93
N TYR A 66 -8.11 9.23 6.71
CA TYR A 66 -7.87 8.40 5.52
C TYR A 66 -6.43 7.85 5.51
N PHE A 67 -5.45 8.65 5.92
CA PHE A 67 -4.07 8.18 6.03
C PHE A 67 -3.88 7.12 7.13
N ASP A 68 -4.62 7.19 8.23
CA ASP A 68 -4.64 6.15 9.26
C ASP A 68 -5.19 4.82 8.71
N ILE A 69 -6.24 4.89 7.89
CA ILE A 69 -6.79 3.71 7.22
C ILE A 69 -5.76 3.13 6.23
N ALA A 70 -5.13 3.97 5.40
CA ALA A 70 -4.09 3.53 4.48
C ALA A 70 -2.91 2.86 5.22
N ARG A 71 -2.49 3.44 6.36
CA ARG A 71 -1.47 2.86 7.24
C ARG A 71 -1.92 1.50 7.80
N GLY A 72 -3.17 1.39 8.25
CA GLY A 72 -3.75 0.12 8.71
C GLY A 72 -3.69 -0.95 7.63
N SER A 73 -4.15 -0.63 6.42
CA SER A 73 -4.11 -1.55 5.27
C SER A 73 -2.68 -1.94 4.88
N ALA A 74 -1.69 -1.04 4.98
CA ALA A 74 -0.29 -1.39 4.75
C ALA A 74 0.24 -2.43 5.76
N LEU A 75 -0.17 -2.33 7.03
CA LEU A 75 0.17 -3.34 8.05
C LEU A 75 -0.53 -4.68 7.79
N GLU A 76 -1.78 -4.66 7.31
CA GLU A 76 -2.50 -5.86 6.88
C GLU A 76 -1.81 -6.55 5.70
N CYS A 77 -1.31 -5.78 4.72
CA CYS A 77 -0.50 -6.31 3.63
C CYS A 77 0.77 -6.98 4.18
N ALA A 78 1.49 -6.33 5.11
CA ALA A 78 2.71 -6.88 5.69
C ALA A 78 2.46 -8.22 6.41
N ALA A 79 1.36 -8.31 7.16
CA ALA A 79 0.94 -9.56 7.81
C ALA A 79 0.51 -10.63 6.79
N SER A 80 -0.15 -10.22 5.70
CA SER A 80 -0.53 -11.11 4.61
C SER A 80 0.70 -11.69 3.90
N LEU A 81 1.75 -10.90 3.72
CA LEU A 81 3.03 -11.39 3.19
C LEU A 81 3.68 -12.44 4.11
N ASP A 82 3.60 -12.27 5.43
CA ASP A 82 4.05 -13.30 6.38
C ASP A 82 3.27 -14.60 6.18
N ILE A 83 1.94 -14.51 6.07
CA ILE A 83 1.08 -15.68 5.80
C ILE A 83 1.46 -16.33 4.47
N MET A 84 1.69 -15.55 3.41
CA MET A 84 2.07 -16.04 2.09
C MET A 84 3.42 -16.76 2.13
N PHE A 85 4.40 -16.21 2.85
CA PHE A 85 5.70 -16.86 3.06
C PHE A 85 5.55 -18.18 3.82
N ARG A 86 4.76 -18.21 4.91
CA ARG A 86 4.49 -19.44 5.67
C ARG A 86 3.70 -20.50 4.87
N LYS A 87 3.06 -20.11 3.77
CA LYS A 87 2.32 -21.00 2.85
C LYS A 87 3.10 -21.34 1.58
N ASP A 88 4.38 -20.99 1.53
CA ASP A 88 5.30 -21.19 0.40
C ASP A 88 4.80 -20.57 -0.92
N ILE A 89 4.06 -19.46 -0.83
CA ILE A 89 3.52 -18.70 -1.99
C ILE A 89 4.56 -17.72 -2.55
N ILE A 90 5.41 -17.21 -1.66
CA ILE A 90 6.49 -16.27 -1.97
C ILE A 90 7.79 -16.73 -1.30
N LYS A 91 8.91 -16.33 -1.88
CA LYS A 91 10.25 -16.56 -1.31
C LYS A 91 10.61 -15.48 -0.30
N TYR A 92 11.69 -15.72 0.46
CA TYR A 92 12.16 -14.78 1.47
C TYR A 92 12.55 -13.42 0.87
N GLU A 93 13.17 -13.41 -0.31
CA GLU A 93 13.57 -12.19 -1.01
C GLU A 93 12.36 -11.32 -1.36
N GLU A 94 11.26 -11.97 -1.74
CA GLU A 94 10.00 -11.31 -2.10
C GLU A 94 9.28 -10.78 -0.86
N LEU A 95 9.29 -11.56 0.24
CA LEU A 95 8.80 -11.10 1.54
C LEU A 95 9.51 -9.80 1.96
N ILE A 96 10.84 -9.78 1.90
CA ILE A 96 11.64 -8.61 2.30
C ILE A 96 11.38 -7.43 1.36
N LEU A 97 11.35 -7.65 0.05
CA LEU A 97 11.09 -6.59 -0.92
C LEU A 97 9.72 -5.95 -0.70
N GLY A 98 8.65 -6.76 -0.61
CA GLY A 98 7.30 -6.25 -0.34
C GLY A 98 7.20 -5.50 0.99
N LYS A 99 7.84 -6.03 2.06
CA LYS A 99 7.87 -5.35 3.37
C LYS A 99 8.65 -4.04 3.35
N ASN A 100 9.70 -3.91 2.55
CA ASN A 100 10.44 -2.66 2.42
C ASN A 100 9.59 -1.58 1.73
N ILE A 101 8.87 -1.91 0.66
CA ILE A 101 7.95 -0.99 -0.01
C ILE A 101 6.87 -0.52 0.98
N LEU A 102 6.25 -1.47 1.71
CA LEU A 102 5.22 -1.14 2.71
C LEU A 102 5.77 -0.29 3.86
N LYS A 103 7.01 -0.53 4.30
CA LYS A 103 7.68 0.29 5.33
C LYS A 103 7.90 1.72 4.84
N GLU A 104 8.28 1.92 3.59
CA GLU A 104 8.40 3.26 2.99
C GLU A 104 7.05 3.98 3.00
N ILE A 105 5.98 3.31 2.56
CA ILE A 105 4.61 3.84 2.60
C ILE A 105 4.25 4.29 4.03
N VAL A 106 4.45 3.42 5.02
CA VAL A 106 4.16 3.74 6.44
C VAL A 106 5.01 4.90 6.97
N SER A 107 6.30 4.95 6.60
CA SER A 107 7.24 5.97 7.11
C SER A 107 6.95 7.35 6.52
N MET A 108 6.45 7.43 5.29
CA MET A 108 6.07 8.70 4.66
C MET A 108 4.91 9.40 5.40
N TYR A 109 4.08 8.67 6.14
CA TYR A 109 3.02 9.26 6.98
C TYR A 109 3.53 9.87 8.29
N VAL A 110 4.59 9.31 8.88
CA VAL A 110 5.15 9.82 10.14
C VAL A 110 5.67 11.26 9.97
N ASN A 111 6.24 11.56 8.80
CA ASN A 111 6.73 12.91 8.49
C ASN A 111 5.63 13.95 8.22
N TRP A 112 4.37 13.53 8.04
CA TRP A 112 3.23 14.42 7.82
C TRP A 112 2.55 14.83 9.13
N ILE A 113 2.46 13.91 10.09
CA ILE A 113 1.83 14.15 11.41
C ILE A 113 2.69 15.08 12.28
N ASP A 114 4.02 15.06 12.14
CA ASP A 114 4.92 15.94 12.90
C ASP A 114 5.03 17.38 12.35
N LYS A 115 4.38 17.69 11.22
CA LYS A 115 4.47 19.01 10.55
C LYS A 115 3.12 19.72 10.36
N SER A 116 2.03 19.18 10.87
CA SER A 116 0.68 19.78 10.89
C SER A 116 0.29 20.25 12.28
#